data_AF-A0A955D9P3-F1
#
_entry.id   AF-A0A955D9P3-F1
#
_cell.length_a   1.000
_cell.length_b   1.000
_cell.length_c   1.000
_cell.angle_alpha   90.00
_cell.angle_beta   90.00
_cell.angle_gamma   90.00
#
_symmetry.space_group_name_H-M   'P 1'
#
loop_
_entity.id
_entity.type
_entity.pdbx_description
1 polymer ?
#
loop_
_entity_poly.entity_id
_entity_poly.type
_entity_poly.pdbx_seq_one_letter_code
_entity_poly.pdbx_strand_id
1 'polypeptide(L)'
;MLGRIFKAYDIRGTYPDLLNDTMAWQIGFGASKFLLGDAEAAGETTPMMKNIVVGRDMRKSSPMLAEQLIKGINDQGGNVIDIGMVDTSMIYFAINHLDCAGGVMVTASHNPPQYNGFKISKRRAKPVGEATGLADIRKHAAMIDKVTYKKLAPTITRGRAEQRDLWEPYIQHVRSFLDLHGKKLKIVVDASNAMAGTMVPRVFGKKGAHIPGLEIVEINYDNSKGVFAHEPNPLVPENCRQTQDAVLKHKADLGFCFDGDAD
;
A
#
# COMPACT_ATOMS: atom_id res chain seq x y z
N MET A 1 9.61 -1.75 -22.68
CA MET A 1 10.04 -1.05 -21.45
C MET A 1 9.21 -1.46 -20.23
N LEU A 2 7.86 -1.33 -20.27
CA LEU A 2 6.94 -1.82 -19.22
C LEU A 2 7.19 -3.26 -18.75
N GLY A 3 7.48 -4.21 -19.65
CA GLY A 3 7.70 -5.60 -19.26
C GLY A 3 8.86 -5.84 -18.28
N ARG A 4 9.79 -4.90 -18.08
CA ARG A 4 10.91 -5.06 -17.15
C ARG A 4 10.51 -4.86 -15.69
N ILE A 5 9.42 -4.15 -15.43
CA ILE A 5 8.95 -3.81 -14.07
C ILE A 5 7.79 -4.68 -13.59
N PHE A 6 7.06 -5.36 -14.49
CA PHE A 6 6.08 -6.37 -14.09
C PHE A 6 6.82 -7.62 -13.62
N LYS A 7 6.65 -7.98 -12.35
CA LYS A 7 7.17 -9.20 -11.73
C LYS A 7 6.04 -10.21 -11.58
N ALA A 8 6.34 -11.37 -10.98
CA ALA A 8 5.36 -12.43 -10.81
C ALA A 8 4.16 -12.02 -9.93
N TYR A 9 4.38 -11.15 -8.93
CA TYR A 9 3.37 -10.82 -7.91
C TYR A 9 3.03 -9.33 -7.82
N ASP A 10 3.84 -8.45 -8.41
CA ASP A 10 3.68 -7.00 -8.33
C ASP A 10 4.41 -6.27 -9.46
N ILE A 11 4.37 -4.94 -9.44
CA ILE A 11 5.09 -4.07 -10.37
C ILE A 11 6.15 -3.30 -9.57
N ARG A 12 7.44 -3.42 -9.92
CA ARG A 12 8.54 -2.71 -9.23
C ARG A 12 9.63 -2.23 -10.17
N GLY A 13 10.17 -1.05 -9.89
CA GLY A 13 11.32 -0.48 -10.58
C GLY A 13 11.94 0.69 -9.83
N THR A 14 13.16 1.07 -10.21
CA THR A 14 13.77 2.31 -9.73
C THR A 14 13.07 3.53 -10.33
N TYR A 15 12.89 4.58 -9.54
CA TYR A 15 12.27 5.83 -9.98
C TYR A 15 13.31 6.97 -9.97
N PRO A 16 13.39 7.82 -11.02
CA PRO A 16 12.50 7.88 -12.19
C PRO A 16 12.92 7.01 -13.39
N ASP A 17 13.92 6.13 -13.24
CA ASP A 17 14.57 5.45 -14.38
C ASP A 17 13.71 4.34 -15.01
N LEU A 18 13.47 3.25 -14.27
CA LEU A 18 12.72 2.08 -14.76
C LEU A 18 11.22 2.23 -14.61
N LEU A 19 10.79 2.99 -13.60
CA LEU A 19 9.42 3.41 -13.34
C LEU A 19 9.37 4.93 -13.34
N ASN A 20 8.40 5.51 -14.06
CA ASN A 20 8.22 6.96 -14.17
C ASN A 20 6.74 7.35 -14.22
N ASP A 21 6.48 8.65 -14.22
CA ASP A 21 5.14 9.27 -14.21
C ASP A 21 4.22 8.78 -15.34
N THR A 22 4.76 8.63 -16.55
CA THR A 22 3.98 8.15 -17.70
C THR A 22 3.57 6.69 -17.50
N MET A 23 4.50 5.86 -17.01
CA MET A 23 4.22 4.45 -16.73
C MET A 23 3.23 4.31 -15.57
N ALA A 24 3.34 5.12 -14.51
CA ALA A 24 2.37 5.12 -13.41
C ALA A 24 0.95 5.43 -13.89
N TRP A 25 0.80 6.43 -14.77
CA TRP A 25 -0.48 6.72 -15.41
C TRP A 25 -1.00 5.57 -16.28
N GLN A 26 -0.13 4.97 -17.11
CA GLN A 26 -0.51 3.81 -17.94
C GLN A 26 -0.94 2.60 -17.09
N ILE A 27 -0.22 2.35 -15.99
CA ILE A 27 -0.53 1.28 -15.04
C ILE A 27 -1.87 1.55 -14.36
N GLY A 28 -2.14 2.79 -13.94
CA GLY A 28 -3.43 3.18 -13.36
C GLY A 28 -4.59 2.93 -14.32
N PHE A 29 -4.41 3.31 -15.59
CA PHE A 29 -5.38 3.04 -16.64
C PHE A 29 -5.61 1.52 -16.83
N GLY A 30 -4.53 0.74 -16.93
CA GLY A 30 -4.61 -0.70 -17.08
C GLY A 30 -5.24 -1.42 -15.89
N ALA A 31 -4.88 -1.00 -14.67
CA ALA A 31 -5.42 -1.52 -13.43
C ALA A 31 -6.92 -1.23 -13.31
N SER A 32 -7.36 -0.02 -13.64
CA SER A 32 -8.78 0.34 -13.63
C SER A 32 -9.59 -0.53 -14.59
N LYS A 33 -9.11 -0.68 -15.83
CA LYS A 33 -9.78 -1.51 -16.83
C LYS A 33 -9.92 -2.96 -16.37
N PHE A 34 -8.85 -3.52 -15.80
CA PHE A 34 -8.86 -4.88 -15.29
C PHE A 34 -9.78 -5.06 -14.07
N LEU A 35 -9.64 -4.21 -13.05
CA LEU A 35 -10.36 -4.37 -11.78
C LEU A 35 -11.88 -4.19 -11.95
N LEU A 36 -12.31 -3.20 -12.72
CA LEU A 36 -13.73 -3.00 -13.02
C LEU A 36 -14.29 -4.14 -13.86
N GLY A 37 -13.51 -4.64 -14.83
CA GLY A 37 -13.89 -5.79 -15.65
C GLY A 37 -14.01 -7.10 -14.87
N ASP A 38 -13.10 -7.37 -13.92
CA ASP A 38 -13.19 -8.56 -13.03
C ASP A 38 -14.44 -8.48 -12.12
N ALA A 39 -14.75 -7.29 -11.59
CA ALA A 39 -15.96 -7.08 -10.80
C ALA A 39 -17.25 -7.30 -11.63
N GLU A 40 -17.33 -6.69 -12.82
CA GLU A 40 -18.46 -6.86 -13.72
C GLU A 40 -18.65 -8.32 -14.18
N ALA A 41 -17.56 -8.99 -14.57
CA ALA A 41 -17.59 -10.40 -14.97
C ALA A 41 -18.02 -11.33 -13.81
N ALA A 42 -17.83 -10.90 -12.57
CA ALA A 42 -18.32 -11.59 -11.38
C ALA A 42 -19.77 -11.26 -11.01
N GLY A 43 -20.46 -10.40 -11.77
CA GLY A 43 -21.82 -9.95 -11.48
C GLY A 43 -21.90 -8.89 -10.37
N GLU A 44 -20.78 -8.28 -9.99
CA GLU A 44 -20.70 -7.32 -8.89
C GLU A 44 -20.92 -5.90 -9.45
N THR A 45 -22.17 -5.43 -9.48
CA THR A 45 -22.56 -4.19 -10.16
C THR A 45 -22.98 -3.05 -9.23
N THR A 46 -22.64 -3.14 -7.94
CA THR A 46 -23.01 -2.09 -6.96
C THR A 46 -22.31 -0.76 -7.31
N PRO A 47 -22.82 0.40 -6.85
CA PRO A 47 -22.13 1.67 -7.05
C PRO A 47 -20.69 1.68 -6.48
N MET A 48 -20.43 0.92 -5.41
CA MET A 48 -19.10 0.80 -4.81
C MET A 48 -18.11 0.03 -5.68
N MET A 49 -18.59 -0.90 -6.52
CA MET A 49 -17.77 -1.65 -7.49
C MET A 49 -17.26 -0.79 -8.67
N LYS A 50 -17.59 0.51 -8.72
CA LYS A 50 -16.92 1.47 -9.61
C LYS A 50 -15.70 2.15 -8.98
N ASN A 51 -15.40 1.86 -7.72
CA ASN A 51 -14.33 2.51 -6.97
C ASN A 51 -13.15 1.56 -6.78
N ILE A 52 -11.95 2.13 -6.85
CA ILE A 52 -10.67 1.48 -6.57
C ILE A 52 -10.02 2.25 -5.43
N VAL A 53 -9.62 1.53 -4.38
CA VAL A 53 -8.91 2.14 -3.25
C VAL A 53 -7.46 2.37 -3.64
N VAL A 54 -6.92 3.56 -3.37
CA VAL A 54 -5.49 3.85 -3.57
C VAL A 54 -4.90 4.33 -2.25
N GLY A 55 -3.74 3.79 -1.89
CA GLY A 55 -2.94 4.28 -0.79
C GLY A 55 -1.46 4.14 -1.13
N ARG A 56 -0.60 4.66 -0.27
CA ARG A 56 0.83 4.72 -0.54
C ARG A 56 1.68 4.65 0.71
N ASP A 57 2.92 4.19 0.55
CA ASP A 57 3.93 4.25 1.61
C ASP A 57 4.57 5.65 1.74
N MET A 58 5.56 5.75 2.62
CA MET A 58 6.28 6.98 2.95
C MET A 58 7.35 7.40 1.91
N ARG A 59 7.64 6.58 0.88
CA ARG A 59 8.77 6.83 -0.01
C ARG A 59 8.60 8.18 -0.72
N LYS A 60 9.72 8.88 -0.96
CA LYS A 60 9.70 10.21 -1.60
C LYS A 60 9.03 10.22 -2.98
N SER A 61 9.12 9.12 -3.72
CA SER A 61 8.49 8.97 -5.04
C SER A 61 7.01 8.60 -4.99
N SER A 62 6.51 8.12 -3.85
CA SER A 62 5.14 7.63 -3.70
C SER A 62 4.05 8.69 -3.94
N PRO A 63 4.17 9.96 -3.48
CA PRO A 63 3.18 10.99 -3.77
C PRO A 63 2.98 11.24 -5.27
N MET A 64 4.06 11.37 -6.04
CA MET A 64 3.98 11.62 -7.49
C MET A 64 3.44 10.39 -8.24
N LEU A 65 3.91 9.20 -7.89
CA LEU A 65 3.43 7.96 -8.50
C LEU A 65 1.95 7.71 -8.22
N ALA A 66 1.49 7.96 -6.99
CA ALA A 66 0.08 7.88 -6.64
C ALA A 66 -0.75 8.89 -7.45
N GLU A 67 -0.30 10.14 -7.56
CA GLU A 67 -1.02 11.16 -8.35
C GLU A 67 -1.21 10.73 -9.82
N GLN A 68 -0.15 10.21 -10.45
CA GLN A 68 -0.22 9.76 -11.84
C GLN A 68 -1.06 8.49 -11.99
N LEU A 69 -0.95 7.54 -11.06
CA LEU A 69 -1.77 6.34 -11.01
C LEU A 69 -3.26 6.70 -10.92
N ILE A 70 -3.64 7.59 -9.99
CA ILE A 70 -5.01 8.06 -9.78
C ILE A 70 -5.55 8.73 -11.05
N LYS A 71 -4.74 9.59 -11.69
CA LYS A 71 -5.11 10.18 -12.99
C LYS A 71 -5.38 9.09 -14.04
N GLY A 72 -4.54 8.06 -14.12
CA GLY A 72 -4.72 6.94 -15.03
C GLY A 72 -6.03 6.18 -14.79
N ILE A 73 -6.36 5.92 -13.52
CA ILE A 73 -7.60 5.25 -13.11
C ILE A 73 -8.82 6.08 -13.53
N ASN A 74 -8.84 7.37 -13.16
CA ASN A 74 -9.94 8.28 -13.49
C ASN A 74 -10.10 8.48 -15.01
N ASP A 75 -8.99 8.59 -15.74
CA ASP A 75 -9.00 8.74 -17.20
C ASP A 75 -9.57 7.49 -17.91
N GLN A 76 -9.44 6.31 -17.30
CA GLN A 76 -10.07 5.07 -17.78
C GLN A 76 -11.57 5.00 -17.47
N GLY A 77 -12.05 5.73 -16.46
CA GLY A 77 -13.46 5.78 -16.05
C GLY A 77 -13.75 5.20 -14.66
N GLY A 78 -12.73 4.67 -13.96
CA GLY A 78 -12.88 4.21 -12.58
C GLY A 78 -12.81 5.37 -11.59
N ASN A 79 -13.54 5.27 -10.48
CA ASN A 79 -13.43 6.21 -9.38
C ASN A 79 -12.31 5.78 -8.42
N VAL A 80 -11.70 6.74 -7.75
CA VAL A 80 -10.67 6.51 -6.73
C VAL A 80 -11.18 6.93 -5.36
N ILE A 81 -10.95 6.07 -4.38
CA ILE A 81 -10.97 6.43 -2.96
C ILE A 81 -9.52 6.43 -2.50
N ASP A 82 -8.93 7.61 -2.39
CA ASP A 82 -7.57 7.81 -1.90
C ASP A 82 -7.60 7.80 -0.37
N ILE A 83 -6.88 6.87 0.24
CA ILE A 83 -6.77 6.70 1.69
C ILE A 83 -5.44 7.24 2.23
N GLY A 84 -4.63 7.85 1.36
CA GLY A 84 -3.43 8.57 1.73
C GLY A 84 -2.25 7.67 2.07
N MET A 85 -1.46 8.11 3.06
CA MET A 85 -0.25 7.42 3.50
C MET A 85 -0.57 6.37 4.56
N VAL A 86 -0.51 5.10 4.18
CA VAL A 86 -1.00 3.95 4.97
C VAL A 86 -0.06 2.76 4.83
N ASP A 87 -0.15 1.77 5.72
CA ASP A 87 0.47 0.47 5.52
C ASP A 87 -0.30 -0.37 4.48
N THR A 88 0.34 -1.42 3.97
CA THR A 88 -0.25 -2.30 2.96
C THR A 88 -1.49 -3.03 3.48
N SER A 89 -1.52 -3.40 4.76
CA SER A 89 -2.67 -4.10 5.35
C SER A 89 -3.93 -3.23 5.39
N MET A 90 -3.81 -1.90 5.53
CA MET A 90 -4.95 -0.99 5.43
C MET A 90 -5.62 -1.02 4.05
N ILE A 91 -4.88 -1.27 2.96
CA ILE A 91 -5.48 -1.42 1.62
C ILE A 91 -6.39 -2.64 1.56
N TYR A 92 -5.93 -3.78 2.10
CA TYR A 92 -6.73 -5.01 2.13
C TYR A 92 -7.97 -4.85 3.00
N PHE A 93 -7.84 -4.18 4.14
CA PHE A 93 -8.97 -3.81 4.97
C PHE A 93 -9.95 -2.92 4.20
N ALA A 94 -9.48 -1.84 3.58
CA ALA A 94 -10.32 -0.85 2.90
C ALA A 94 -11.11 -1.45 1.74
N ILE A 95 -10.50 -2.35 0.95
CA ILE A 95 -11.20 -3.06 -0.15
C ILE A 95 -12.41 -3.84 0.40
N ASN A 96 -12.23 -4.56 1.51
CA ASN A 96 -13.30 -5.36 2.11
C ASN A 96 -14.31 -4.51 2.88
N HIS A 97 -13.84 -3.49 3.59
CA HIS A 97 -14.66 -2.61 4.42
C HIS A 97 -15.61 -1.76 3.57
N LEU A 98 -15.16 -1.30 2.40
CA LEU A 98 -15.94 -0.47 1.49
C LEU A 98 -16.63 -1.27 0.37
N ASP A 99 -16.31 -2.55 0.22
CA ASP A 99 -16.78 -3.43 -0.85
C ASP A 99 -16.51 -2.85 -2.26
N CYS A 100 -15.24 -2.48 -2.48
CA CYS A 100 -14.74 -1.90 -3.74
C CYS A 100 -14.30 -2.98 -4.74
N ALA A 101 -14.17 -2.61 -6.02
CA ALA A 101 -13.69 -3.51 -7.08
C ALA A 101 -12.25 -3.99 -6.88
N GLY A 102 -11.47 -3.26 -6.09
CA GLY A 102 -10.10 -3.60 -5.75
C GLY A 102 -9.36 -2.40 -5.17
N GLY A 103 -8.04 -2.51 -5.12
CA GLY A 103 -7.18 -1.45 -4.67
C GLY A 103 -5.74 -1.60 -5.13
N VAL A 104 -5.01 -0.50 -5.05
CA VAL A 104 -3.62 -0.39 -5.43
C VAL A 104 -2.84 0.28 -4.30
N MET A 105 -1.82 -0.42 -3.81
CA MET A 105 -0.85 0.13 -2.88
C MET A 105 0.39 0.60 -3.63
N VAL A 106 0.73 1.88 -3.53
CA VAL A 106 1.96 2.45 -4.10
C VAL A 106 3.10 2.22 -3.13
N THR A 107 3.94 1.23 -3.43
CA THR A 107 5.06 0.83 -2.58
C THR A 107 6.04 -0.06 -3.33
N ALA A 108 7.28 -0.11 -2.83
CA ALA A 108 8.20 -1.21 -3.09
C ALA A 108 8.64 -1.93 -1.80
N SER A 109 7.76 -2.04 -0.81
CA SER A 109 7.91 -2.89 0.40
C SER A 109 9.33 -2.85 0.96
N HIS A 110 10.05 -3.96 1.00
CA HIS A 110 11.40 -4.07 1.55
C HIS A 110 12.55 -3.61 0.63
N ASN A 111 12.27 -3.14 -0.61
CA ASN A 111 13.35 -2.74 -1.53
C ASN A 111 14.05 -1.45 -1.09
N PRO A 112 15.29 -1.20 -1.56
CA PRO A 112 16.01 0.04 -1.28
C PRO A 112 15.22 1.32 -1.64
N PRO A 113 15.55 2.50 -1.07
CA PRO A 113 14.78 3.73 -1.20
C PRO A 113 14.48 4.19 -2.64
N GLN A 114 15.38 3.90 -3.58
CA GLN A 114 15.24 4.28 -5.00
C GLN A 114 14.17 3.47 -5.74
N TYR A 115 13.71 2.36 -5.18
CA TYR A 115 12.63 1.56 -5.76
C TYR A 115 11.26 2.10 -5.35
N ASN A 116 10.30 1.92 -6.25
CA ASN A 116 8.88 2.03 -5.95
C ASN A 116 8.09 1.09 -6.88
N GLY A 117 6.77 1.04 -6.70
CA GLY A 117 5.96 0.03 -7.36
C GLY A 117 4.49 0.10 -7.01
N PHE A 118 3.78 -0.94 -7.41
CA PHE A 118 2.34 -1.10 -7.21
C PHE A 118 2.02 -2.55 -6.85
N LYS A 119 1.44 -2.77 -5.67
CA LYS A 119 0.75 -4.02 -5.31
C LYS A 119 -0.73 -3.84 -5.67
N ILE A 120 -1.31 -4.78 -6.42
CA ILE A 120 -2.69 -4.69 -6.90
C ILE A 120 -3.49 -5.86 -6.34
N SER A 121 -4.65 -5.55 -5.76
CA SER A 121 -5.60 -6.52 -5.27
C SER A 121 -6.97 -6.27 -5.87
N LYS A 122 -7.66 -7.34 -6.26
CA LYS A 122 -9.06 -7.27 -6.70
C LYS A 122 -10.01 -7.36 -5.51
N ARG A 123 -11.32 -7.28 -5.79
CA ARG A 123 -12.41 -7.43 -4.81
C ARG A 123 -12.13 -8.56 -3.81
N ARG A 124 -12.55 -8.35 -2.57
CA ARG A 124 -12.23 -9.21 -1.43
C ARG A 124 -10.73 -9.32 -1.13
N ALA A 125 -9.98 -8.26 -1.47
CA ALA A 125 -8.53 -8.14 -1.32
C ALA A 125 -7.70 -9.30 -1.91
N LYS A 126 -8.18 -9.96 -2.96
CA LYS A 126 -7.43 -11.06 -3.59
C LYS A 126 -6.22 -10.50 -4.36
N PRO A 127 -4.99 -10.97 -4.12
CA PRO A 127 -3.82 -10.44 -4.81
C PRO A 127 -3.86 -10.75 -6.31
N VAL A 128 -3.36 -9.81 -7.11
CA VAL A 128 -3.24 -9.94 -8.56
C VAL A 128 -1.78 -10.19 -8.91
N GLY A 129 -1.47 -11.43 -9.32
CA GLY A 129 -0.17 -11.85 -9.87
C GLY A 129 -0.23 -12.04 -11.38
N GLU A 130 0.85 -12.56 -11.97
CA GLU A 130 0.99 -12.74 -13.41
C GLU A 130 -0.18 -13.53 -14.04
N ALA A 131 -0.48 -14.70 -13.47
CA ALA A 131 -1.54 -15.59 -13.96
C ALA A 131 -2.96 -15.14 -13.55
N THR A 132 -3.10 -14.19 -12.63
CA THR A 132 -4.40 -13.78 -12.09
C THR A 132 -4.82 -12.36 -12.46
N GLY A 133 -3.99 -11.64 -13.25
CA GLY A 133 -4.39 -10.38 -13.89
C GLY A 133 -3.27 -9.41 -14.25
N LEU A 134 -2.04 -9.55 -13.71
CA LEU A 134 -0.95 -8.62 -14.04
C LEU A 134 -0.59 -8.65 -15.53
N ALA A 135 -0.71 -9.80 -16.19
CA ALA A 135 -0.52 -9.91 -17.64
C ALA A 135 -1.54 -9.04 -18.42
N ASP A 136 -2.80 -9.03 -17.99
CA ASP A 136 -3.86 -8.22 -18.60
C ASP A 136 -3.67 -6.72 -18.32
N ILE A 137 -3.31 -6.38 -17.08
CA ILE A 137 -2.98 -5.00 -16.69
C ILE A 137 -1.82 -4.49 -17.55
N ARG A 138 -0.76 -5.29 -17.72
CA ARG A 138 0.39 -4.95 -18.58
C ARG A 138 -0.05 -4.72 -20.02
N LYS A 139 -0.90 -5.59 -20.55
CA LYS A 139 -1.44 -5.46 -21.91
C LYS A 139 -2.23 -4.15 -22.05
N HIS A 140 -3.14 -3.86 -21.11
CA HIS A 140 -3.92 -2.61 -21.12
C HIS A 140 -3.05 -1.36 -21.00
N ALA A 141 -2.08 -1.36 -20.09
CA ALA A 141 -1.14 -0.25 -19.90
C ALA A 141 -0.28 0.01 -21.15
N ALA A 142 0.12 -1.05 -21.88
CA ALA A 142 0.94 -0.93 -23.08
C ALA A 142 0.16 -0.47 -24.32
N MET A 143 -1.17 -0.65 -24.35
CA MET A 143 -2.03 -0.27 -25.49
C MET A 143 -2.48 1.19 -25.46
N ILE A 144 -2.16 1.94 -24.40
CA ILE A 144 -2.58 3.33 -24.25
C ILE A 144 -1.37 4.26 -24.14
N ASP A 145 -1.46 5.42 -24.77
CA ASP A 145 -0.52 6.51 -24.61
C ASP A 145 -1.27 7.84 -24.39
N LYS A 146 -0.62 8.82 -23.76
CA LYS A 146 -1.24 10.11 -23.41
C LYS A 146 -1.66 10.92 -24.64
N VAL A 147 -1.00 10.76 -25.80
CA VAL A 147 -1.34 11.50 -27.03
C VAL A 147 -2.62 10.93 -27.63
N THR A 148 -2.72 9.61 -27.74
CA THR A 148 -3.92 8.89 -28.18
C THR A 148 -5.08 9.16 -27.23
N TYR A 149 -4.86 9.07 -25.92
CA TYR A 149 -5.89 9.39 -24.93
C TYR A 149 -6.42 10.82 -25.09
N LYS A 150 -5.55 11.83 -25.24
CA LYS A 150 -6.00 13.24 -25.41
C LYS A 150 -6.97 13.44 -26.57
N LYS A 151 -6.84 12.65 -27.65
CA LYS A 151 -7.77 12.70 -28.79
C LYS A 151 -9.14 12.12 -28.45
N LEU A 152 -9.17 11.09 -27.60
CA LEU A 152 -10.40 10.40 -27.16
C LEU A 152 -11.04 11.04 -25.92
N ALA A 153 -10.27 11.80 -25.14
CA ALA A 153 -10.70 12.36 -23.87
C ALA A 153 -12.02 13.17 -23.92
N PRO A 154 -12.31 13.97 -24.98
CA PRO A 154 -13.58 14.71 -25.05
C PRO A 154 -14.83 13.83 -25.08
N THR A 155 -14.70 12.55 -25.45
CA THR A 155 -15.82 11.61 -25.57
C THR A 155 -15.89 10.60 -24.42
N ILE A 156 -14.97 10.67 -23.45
CA ILE A 156 -14.88 9.72 -22.34
C ILE A 156 -15.37 10.38 -21.06
N THR A 157 -16.33 9.75 -20.39
CA THR A 157 -16.70 10.11 -19.02
C THR A 157 -15.58 9.66 -18.07
N ARG A 158 -14.90 10.62 -17.45
CA ARG A 158 -13.86 10.35 -16.46
C ARG A 158 -14.48 9.98 -15.12
N GLY A 159 -13.78 9.12 -14.39
CA GLY A 159 -14.05 8.88 -12.98
C GLY A 159 -13.62 10.06 -12.11
N ARG A 160 -13.94 9.97 -10.82
CA ARG A 160 -13.61 10.99 -9.81
C ARG A 160 -12.71 10.39 -8.73
N ALA A 161 -11.89 11.24 -8.11
CA ALA A 161 -11.18 10.89 -6.89
C ALA A 161 -11.80 11.61 -5.68
N GLU A 162 -11.89 10.91 -4.56
CA GLU A 162 -12.16 11.50 -3.25
C GLU A 162 -11.13 11.02 -2.23
N GLN A 163 -10.87 11.84 -1.21
CA GLN A 163 -10.04 11.44 -0.06
C GLN A 163 -10.94 10.86 1.03
N ARG A 164 -10.49 9.80 1.69
CA ARG A 164 -11.21 9.20 2.81
C ARG A 164 -10.25 8.72 3.89
N ASP A 165 -10.41 9.23 5.10
CA ASP A 165 -9.72 8.69 6.27
C ASP A 165 -10.45 7.43 6.76
N LEU A 166 -9.72 6.32 6.84
CA LEU A 166 -10.21 5.02 7.32
C LEU A 166 -9.47 4.53 8.57
N TRP A 167 -8.72 5.39 9.26
CA TRP A 167 -7.97 4.99 10.45
C TRP A 167 -8.88 4.49 11.55
N GLU A 168 -9.97 5.19 11.86
CA GLU A 168 -10.88 4.79 12.93
C GLU A 168 -11.48 3.37 12.71
N PRO A 169 -12.14 3.07 11.56
CA PRO A 169 -12.65 1.72 11.34
C PRO A 169 -11.55 0.66 11.25
N TYR A 170 -10.35 1.00 10.74
CA TYR A 170 -9.21 0.08 10.74
C TYR A 170 -8.69 -0.21 12.15
N ILE A 171 -8.55 0.80 13.01
CA ILE A 171 -8.13 0.66 14.41
C ILE A 171 -9.11 -0.25 15.16
N GLN A 172 -10.43 -0.03 14.98
CA GLN A 172 -11.45 -0.88 15.59
C GLN A 172 -11.33 -2.34 15.12
N HIS A 173 -11.11 -2.55 13.82
CA HIS A 173 -10.93 -3.89 13.27
C HIS A 173 -9.70 -4.60 13.85
N VAL A 174 -8.52 -3.96 13.80
CA VAL A 174 -7.27 -4.57 14.29
C VAL A 174 -7.36 -4.85 15.79
N ARG A 175 -7.90 -3.91 16.58
CA ARG A 175 -8.07 -4.10 18.03
C ARG A 175 -9.09 -5.17 18.40
N SER A 176 -10.02 -5.52 17.51
CA SER A 176 -11.01 -6.58 17.79
C SER A 176 -10.38 -7.97 17.98
N PHE A 177 -9.15 -8.17 17.48
CA PHE A 177 -8.39 -9.41 17.66
C PHE A 177 -7.51 -9.42 18.91
N LEU A 178 -7.38 -8.28 19.61
CA LEU A 178 -6.41 -8.09 20.67
C LEU A 178 -7.03 -8.30 22.05
N ASP A 179 -6.62 -9.37 22.73
CA ASP A 179 -6.90 -9.60 24.16
C ASP A 179 -5.62 -10.05 24.87
N LEU A 180 -5.14 -9.24 25.82
CA LEU A 180 -3.97 -9.57 26.64
C LEU A 180 -4.32 -10.45 27.84
N HIS A 181 -5.61 -10.72 28.10
CA HIS A 181 -6.10 -11.46 29.26
C HIS A 181 -5.51 -10.96 30.59
N GLY A 182 -5.36 -9.63 30.72
CA GLY A 182 -4.79 -8.98 31.91
C GLY A 182 -3.26 -9.09 32.06
N LYS A 183 -2.54 -9.69 31.10
CA LYS A 183 -1.08 -9.75 31.12
C LYS A 183 -0.47 -8.39 30.82
N LYS A 184 0.69 -8.14 31.43
CA LYS A 184 1.57 -7.04 31.03
C LYS A 184 2.56 -7.56 30.00
N LEU A 185 2.71 -6.85 28.89
CA LEU A 185 3.60 -7.19 27.81
C LEU A 185 4.44 -5.96 27.44
N LYS A 186 5.76 -6.12 27.45
CA LYS A 186 6.71 -5.14 26.97
C LYS A 186 7.31 -5.64 25.66
N ILE A 187 7.09 -4.90 24.58
CA ILE A 187 7.63 -5.26 23.27
C ILE A 187 8.54 -4.16 22.73
N VAL A 188 9.52 -4.57 21.92
CA VAL A 188 10.26 -3.67 21.06
C VAL A 188 9.63 -3.69 19.68
N VAL A 189 9.46 -2.51 19.09
CA VAL A 189 9.06 -2.39 17.69
C VAL A 189 10.09 -1.51 16.98
N ASP A 190 10.72 -2.07 15.96
CA ASP A 190 11.51 -1.35 14.98
C ASP A 190 10.67 -1.09 13.74
N ALA A 191 10.43 0.19 13.47
CA ALA A 191 9.63 0.64 12.35
C ALA A 191 10.46 0.95 11.10
N SER A 192 11.78 0.77 11.11
CA SER A 192 12.67 0.99 9.95
C SER A 192 12.60 2.41 9.34
N ASN A 193 12.10 3.41 10.07
CA ASN A 193 11.66 4.73 9.59
C ASN A 193 10.57 4.65 8.50
N ALA A 194 9.71 3.64 8.56
CA ALA A 194 8.76 3.25 7.52
C ALA A 194 7.31 3.28 8.00
N MET A 195 6.40 2.52 7.36
CA MET A 195 4.96 2.64 7.62
C MET A 195 4.51 2.17 9.01
N ALA A 196 5.24 1.26 9.66
CA ALA A 196 4.98 0.89 11.04
C ALA A 196 5.11 2.08 12.01
N GLY A 197 5.93 3.09 11.68
CA GLY A 197 6.09 4.31 12.48
C GLY A 197 4.83 5.19 12.50
N THR A 198 3.92 5.01 11.53
CA THR A 198 2.58 5.61 11.52
C THR A 198 1.52 4.65 12.03
N MET A 199 1.52 3.41 11.54
CA MET A 199 0.49 2.41 11.88
C MET A 199 0.50 2.08 13.37
N VAL A 200 1.66 1.80 13.96
CA VAL A 200 1.75 1.34 15.36
C VAL A 200 1.25 2.39 16.36
N PRO A 201 1.66 3.67 16.29
CA PRO A 201 1.10 4.69 17.19
C PRO A 201 -0.39 4.96 16.98
N ARG A 202 -0.89 4.85 15.73
CA ARG A 202 -2.33 5.00 15.44
C ARG A 202 -3.12 3.86 16.08
N VAL A 203 -2.69 2.62 15.88
CA VAL A 203 -3.40 1.42 16.37
C VAL A 203 -3.22 1.21 17.86
N PHE A 204 -2.03 1.38 18.42
CA PHE A 204 -1.76 1.02 19.82
C PHE A 204 -1.58 2.23 20.75
N GLY A 205 -1.57 3.44 20.20
CA GLY A 205 -1.19 4.65 20.94
C GLY A 205 0.33 4.78 21.05
N LYS A 206 0.81 6.01 21.25
CA LYS A 206 2.24 6.26 21.46
C LYS A 206 2.74 5.40 22.64
N LYS A 207 3.79 4.61 22.42
CA LYS A 207 4.33 3.64 23.38
C LYS A 207 3.32 2.61 23.92
N GLY A 208 2.24 2.34 23.20
CA GLY A 208 1.19 1.38 23.62
C GLY A 208 0.09 1.98 24.52
N ALA A 209 0.04 3.31 24.69
CA ALA A 209 -0.84 3.96 25.66
C ALA A 209 -2.35 3.72 25.50
N HIS A 210 -2.81 3.22 24.35
CA HIS A 210 -4.23 2.90 24.15
C HIS A 210 -4.60 1.46 24.54
N ILE A 211 -3.62 0.60 24.83
CA ILE A 211 -3.85 -0.80 25.20
C ILE A 211 -3.38 -1.03 26.65
N PRO A 212 -4.32 -1.25 27.60
CA PRO A 212 -3.96 -1.56 28.97
C PRO A 212 -3.06 -2.81 29.05
N GLY A 213 -1.92 -2.67 29.73
CA GLY A 213 -0.95 -3.75 29.88
C GLY A 213 0.09 -3.84 28.77
N LEU A 214 0.00 -3.04 27.70
CA LEU A 214 1.02 -3.00 26.64
C LEU A 214 1.99 -1.83 26.85
N GLU A 215 3.30 -2.13 26.82
CA GLU A 215 4.36 -1.14 26.72
C GLU A 215 5.14 -1.38 25.43
N ILE A 216 5.27 -0.34 24.59
CA ILE A 216 6.04 -0.42 23.34
C ILE A 216 7.30 0.45 23.47
N VAL A 217 8.45 -0.18 23.28
CA VAL A 217 9.74 0.49 23.04
C VAL A 217 9.85 0.77 21.55
N GLU A 218 9.76 2.05 21.18
CA GLU A 218 9.75 2.52 19.79
C GLU A 218 11.17 2.73 19.25
N ILE A 219 11.50 2.12 18.10
CA ILE A 219 12.78 2.26 17.38
C ILE A 219 12.50 2.67 15.93
N ASN A 220 13.22 3.69 15.45
CA ASN A 220 13.14 4.16 14.05
C ASN A 220 11.71 4.52 13.59
N TYR A 221 11.01 5.41 14.31
CA TYR A 221 9.61 5.80 13.99
C TYR A 221 9.49 7.04 13.10
N ASP A 222 10.58 7.76 12.81
CA ASP A 222 10.52 8.99 12.01
C ASP A 222 10.50 8.67 10.51
N ASN A 223 9.30 8.55 9.95
CA ASN A 223 9.09 8.35 8.51
C ASN A 223 8.84 9.65 7.73
N SER A 224 8.96 10.82 8.36
CA SER A 224 8.68 12.12 7.73
C SER A 224 9.62 12.46 6.57
N LYS A 225 10.84 11.88 6.59
CA LYS A 225 11.88 12.13 5.59
C LYS A 225 11.80 11.22 4.38
N GLY A 226 10.99 10.15 4.43
CA GLY A 226 10.91 9.15 3.37
C GLY A 226 12.21 8.38 3.14
N VAL A 227 13.00 8.15 4.20
CA VAL A 227 14.30 7.43 4.16
C VAL A 227 14.35 6.41 5.30
N PHE A 228 14.72 5.18 4.98
CA PHE A 228 14.81 4.10 5.97
C PHE A 228 16.01 4.28 6.91
N ALA A 229 15.89 3.81 8.15
CA ALA A 229 16.98 3.84 9.14
C ALA A 229 18.09 2.82 8.82
N HIS A 230 17.67 1.66 8.31
CA HIS A 230 18.47 0.59 7.74
C HIS A 230 17.68 0.00 6.57
N GLU A 231 18.22 -0.97 5.83
CA GLU A 231 17.42 -1.65 4.81
C GLU A 231 16.17 -2.27 5.45
N PRO A 232 14.96 -1.99 4.94
CA PRO A 232 13.72 -2.37 5.60
C PRO A 232 13.35 -3.81 5.22
N ASN A 233 14.28 -4.76 5.40
CA ASN A 233 14.09 -6.16 5.05
C ASN A 233 14.38 -7.05 6.26
N PRO A 234 13.35 -7.42 7.05
CA PRO A 234 13.53 -8.25 8.24
C PRO A 234 13.90 -9.71 7.93
N LEU A 235 13.89 -10.13 6.66
CA LEU A 235 14.41 -11.45 6.24
C LEU A 235 15.94 -11.51 6.28
N VAL A 236 16.61 -10.36 6.30
CA VAL A 236 18.07 -10.25 6.43
C VAL A 236 18.40 -10.07 7.91
N PRO A 237 19.04 -11.05 8.57
CA PRO A 237 19.27 -11.02 10.02
C PRO A 237 19.97 -9.77 10.53
N GLU A 238 20.87 -9.19 9.73
CA GLU A 238 21.62 -7.99 10.07
C GLU A 238 20.72 -6.77 10.31
N ASN A 239 19.59 -6.68 9.61
CA ASN A 239 18.63 -5.58 9.76
C ASN A 239 17.85 -5.67 11.08
N CYS A 240 17.77 -6.86 11.69
CA CYS A 240 17.07 -7.08 12.95
C CYS A 240 17.97 -6.85 14.19
N ARG A 241 19.25 -6.50 14.00
CA ARG A 241 20.21 -6.33 15.12
C ARG A 241 19.80 -5.25 16.11
N GLN A 242 19.31 -4.10 15.62
CA GLN A 242 18.85 -3.01 16.50
C GLN A 242 17.68 -3.47 17.38
N THR A 243 16.73 -4.20 16.80
CA THR A 243 15.62 -4.81 17.54
C THR A 243 16.11 -5.78 18.60
N GLN A 244 17.02 -6.70 18.26
CA GLN A 244 17.58 -7.69 19.20
C GLN A 244 18.32 -7.04 20.37
N ASP A 245 19.21 -6.08 20.08
CA ASP A 245 19.96 -5.35 21.10
C ASP A 245 19.02 -4.59 22.05
N ALA A 246 17.96 -3.99 21.50
CA ALA A 246 16.97 -3.30 22.29
C ALA A 246 16.12 -4.23 23.15
N VAL A 247 15.78 -5.44 22.66
CA VAL A 247 15.07 -6.44 23.47
C VAL A 247 15.88 -6.77 24.72
N LEU A 248 17.18 -7.06 24.57
CA LEU A 248 18.08 -7.35 25.67
C LEU A 248 18.25 -6.15 26.61
N LYS A 249 18.50 -4.96 26.04
CA LYS A 249 18.69 -3.71 26.80
C LYS A 249 17.48 -3.33 27.64
N HIS A 250 16.29 -3.43 27.07
CA HIS A 250 15.04 -3.02 27.72
C HIS A 250 14.37 -4.15 28.50
N LYS A 251 14.94 -5.37 28.47
CA LYS A 251 14.34 -6.59 29.04
C LYS A 251 12.90 -6.79 28.55
N ALA A 252 12.70 -6.60 27.25
CA ALA A 252 11.40 -6.78 26.60
C ALA A 252 11.10 -8.26 26.44
N ASP A 253 9.82 -8.61 26.40
CA ASP A 253 9.35 -9.99 26.22
C ASP A 253 9.55 -10.46 24.78
N LEU A 254 9.38 -9.55 23.80
CA LEU A 254 9.42 -9.82 22.37
C LEU A 254 9.92 -8.59 21.58
N GLY A 255 10.39 -8.81 20.35
CA GLY A 255 10.78 -7.76 19.42
C GLY A 255 10.22 -7.99 18.02
N PHE A 256 9.77 -6.92 17.37
CA PHE A 256 9.25 -6.93 16.00
C PHE A 256 10.05 -5.94 15.15
N CYS A 257 10.49 -6.37 13.96
CA CYS A 257 11.13 -5.52 12.96
C CYS A 257 10.25 -5.50 11.73
N PHE A 258 9.76 -4.32 11.35
CA PHE A 258 8.89 -4.16 10.18
C PHE A 258 9.68 -3.81 8.92
N ASP A 259 9.13 -4.23 7.79
CA ASP A 259 9.60 -3.85 6.47
C ASP A 259 9.09 -2.44 6.08
N GLY A 260 9.23 -2.06 4.81
CA GLY A 260 8.96 -0.69 4.36
C GLY A 260 7.48 -0.29 4.36
N ASP A 261 6.57 -1.23 4.07
CA ASP A 261 5.13 -1.00 3.97
C ASP A 261 4.31 -1.70 5.04
N ALA A 262 4.97 -2.41 5.96
CA ALA A 262 4.43 -2.97 7.19
C ALA A 262 3.26 -3.95 6.96
N ASP A 263 3.41 -4.84 5.97
CA ASP A 263 2.56 -6.03 5.83
C ASP A 263 2.96 -7.19 6.77
#